data_AF-A0A8C6I2E8-F1
#
_entry.id   AF-A0A8C6I2E8-F1
#
_cell.length_a   1.000
_cell.length_b   1.000
_cell.length_c   1.000
_cell.angle_alpha   90.00
_cell.angle_beta   90.00
_cell.angle_gamma   90.00
#
_symmetry.space_group_name_H-M   'P 1'
#
loop_
_entity.id
_entity.type
_entity.pdbx_description
1 polymer ?
#
loop_
_entity_poly.entity_id
_entity_poly.type
_entity_poly.pdbx_seq_one_letter_code
_entity_poly.pdbx_strand_id
1 'polypeptide(L)'
;MYVRFPELLPTLLLTSQVLGSQISAQLLMASPKIASLSWGQMKVQGSTLTYKDCKVWPGGSRAWDWRETGTEVPPSTVEYLEKQGIDVRVLQTEQAVKEYNALVAQGVRVGGVFHSTC
;
A
#
# COMPACT_ATOMS: atom_id res chain seq x y z
N MET A 1 -8.53 -0.41 5.06
CA MET A 1 -7.70 0.58 5.79
C MET A 1 -6.44 0.84 5.00
N TYR A 2 -6.03 2.09 4.81
CA TYR A 2 -4.72 2.39 4.23
C TYR A 2 -3.93 3.34 5.11
N VAL A 3 -2.62 3.33 4.93
CA VAL A 3 -1.61 3.88 5.81
C VAL A 3 -0.65 4.67 4.94
N ARG A 4 -0.56 5.98 5.12
CA ARG A 4 0.37 6.84 4.40
C ARG A 4 1.66 6.95 5.18
N PHE A 5 2.78 6.51 4.61
CA PHE A 5 4.08 6.64 5.26
C PHE A 5 4.53 8.10 5.20
N PRO A 6 5.08 8.67 6.29
CA PRO A 6 5.65 10.00 6.25
C PRO A 6 6.78 10.07 5.22
N GLU A 7 6.88 11.20 4.52
CA GLU A 7 8.00 11.49 3.64
C GLU A 7 9.29 11.51 4.46
N LEU A 8 9.97 10.36 4.56
CA LEU A 8 11.41 10.38 4.82
C LEU A 8 12.02 11.16 3.67
N LEU A 9 12.44 12.41 3.95
CA LEU A 9 13.23 13.22 3.05
C LEU A 9 14.37 12.36 2.48
N PRO A 10 14.74 12.53 1.20
CA PRO A 10 15.83 11.76 0.61
C PRO A 10 17.16 12.25 1.18
N THR A 11 17.56 11.74 2.35
CA THR A 11 18.84 12.09 2.98
C THR A 11 20.02 11.29 2.42
N LEU A 12 19.96 10.80 1.18
CA LEU A 12 21.12 10.20 0.51
C LEU A 12 21.17 10.63 -0.95
N LEU A 13 21.65 11.85 -1.16
CA LEU A 13 22.34 12.21 -2.38
C LEU A 13 23.74 11.59 -2.40
N LEU A 14 24.17 11.20 -3.60
CA LEU A 14 25.54 10.94 -4.06
C LEU A 14 26.18 9.61 -3.64
N THR A 15 26.09 8.61 -4.52
CA THR A 15 27.30 8.10 -5.19
C THR A 15 26.96 7.34 -6.47
N SER A 16 27.77 7.65 -7.48
CA SER A 16 28.06 6.87 -8.69
C SER A 16 27.05 6.82 -9.82
N GLN A 17 27.45 7.52 -10.87
CA GLN A 17 27.22 7.17 -12.27
C GLN A 17 27.26 5.64 -12.47
N VAL A 18 26.13 5.05 -12.84
CA VAL A 18 26.03 4.01 -13.88
C VAL A 18 24.65 4.19 -14.53
N LEU A 19 24.64 4.75 -15.74
CA LEU A 19 23.48 4.80 -16.62
C LEU A 19 23.09 3.36 -16.97
N GLY A 20 22.06 2.82 -16.31
CA GLY A 20 21.50 1.50 -16.66
C GLY A 20 20.53 0.89 -15.66
N SER A 21 20.54 1.30 -14.39
CA SER A 21 19.85 0.55 -13.31
C SER A 21 18.93 1.38 -12.39
N GLN A 22 18.81 2.70 -12.58
CA GLN A 22 18.00 3.54 -11.69
C GLN A 22 16.48 3.32 -11.81
N ILE A 23 16.00 2.87 -12.98
CA ILE A 23 14.57 2.57 -13.19
C ILE A 23 14.10 1.42 -12.26
N SER A 24 14.99 0.45 -11.98
CA SER A 24 14.66 -0.71 -11.13
C SER A 24 14.51 -0.34 -9.65
N ALA A 25 15.39 0.53 -9.13
CA ALA A 25 15.34 0.94 -7.72
C ALA A 25 14.14 1.84 -7.40
N GLN A 26 13.73 2.72 -8.33
CA GLN A 26 12.52 3.54 -8.16
C GLN A 26 11.24 2.70 -8.19
N LEU A 27 11.18 1.63 -8.99
CA LEU A 27 10.05 0.68 -9.02
C LEU A 27 9.99 -0.19 -7.75
N LEU A 28 11.14 -0.53 -7.17
CA LEU A 28 11.23 -1.32 -5.93
C LEU A 28 10.79 -0.53 -4.68
N MET A 29 10.76 0.81 -4.74
CA MET A 29 10.38 1.68 -3.62
C MET A 29 9.02 2.36 -3.82
N ALA A 30 8.35 2.11 -4.95
CA ALA A 30 7.03 2.66 -5.26
C ALA A 30 5.92 1.77 -4.71
N SER A 31 4.84 2.40 -4.27
CA SER A 31 3.60 1.69 -3.90
C SER A 31 2.93 1.13 -5.16
N PRO A 32 2.61 -0.17 -5.24
CA PRO A 32 2.04 -0.75 -6.43
C PRO A 32 0.57 -0.34 -6.57
N LYS A 33 0.08 -0.08 -7.80
CA LYS A 33 -1.34 0.22 -8.02
C LYS A 33 -2.21 -1.04 -7.87
N ILE A 34 -3.43 -0.86 -7.40
CA ILE A 34 -4.46 -1.92 -7.45
C ILE A 34 -5.07 -1.87 -8.86
N ALA A 35 -4.81 -2.92 -9.64
CA ALA A 35 -5.17 -2.99 -11.05
C ALA A 35 -6.65 -3.36 -11.26
N SER A 36 -7.21 -4.20 -10.39
CA SER A 36 -8.63 -4.54 -10.40
C SER A 36 -9.12 -4.94 -9.01
N LEU A 37 -10.38 -4.61 -8.74
CA LEU A 37 -11.13 -5.04 -7.57
C LEU A 37 -12.48 -5.60 -8.06
N SER A 38 -12.82 -6.80 -7.59
CA SER A 38 -14.13 -7.40 -7.70
C SER A 38 -14.41 -8.26 -6.46
N TRP A 39 -15.65 -8.70 -6.30
CA TRP A 39 -16.05 -9.49 -5.13
C TRP A 39 -15.17 -10.74 -4.97
N GLY A 40 -14.43 -10.82 -3.85
CA GLY A 40 -13.53 -11.94 -3.56
C GLY A 40 -12.26 -12.00 -4.42
N GLN A 41 -11.96 -10.96 -5.19
CA GLN A 41 -10.81 -10.95 -6.09
C GLN A 41 -10.16 -9.57 -6.24
N MET A 42 -8.84 -9.52 -6.06
CA MET A 42 -8.01 -8.33 -6.20
C MET A 42 -6.74 -8.65 -6.99
N LYS A 43 -6.33 -7.72 -7.87
CA LYS A 43 -5.06 -7.79 -8.58
C LYS A 43 -4.24 -6.54 -8.33
N VAL A 44 -2.95 -6.73 -8.11
CA VAL A 44 -1.98 -5.66 -7.87
C VAL A 44 -1.04 -5.60 -9.06
N GLN A 45 -0.78 -4.39 -9.57
CA GLN A 45 0.13 -4.18 -10.69
C GLN A 45 1.53 -4.70 -10.35
N GLY A 46 2.11 -5.50 -11.24
CA GLY A 46 3.42 -6.13 -11.03
C GLY A 46 3.37 -7.45 -10.26
N SER A 47 2.22 -7.85 -9.71
CA SER A 47 2.03 -9.19 -9.14
C SER A 47 1.39 -10.12 -10.17
N THR A 48 1.89 -11.35 -10.24
CA THR A 48 1.25 -12.45 -11.01
C THR A 48 0.11 -13.11 -10.22
N LEU A 49 0.02 -12.82 -8.92
CA LEU A 49 -0.95 -13.42 -8.04
C LEU A 49 -2.28 -12.67 -8.08
N THR A 50 -3.34 -13.43 -8.00
CA THR A 50 -4.68 -12.91 -7.74
C THR A 50 -4.99 -13.17 -6.26
N TYR A 51 -5.32 -12.12 -5.53
CA TYR A 51 -5.62 -12.19 -4.10
C TYR A 51 -7.12 -12.21 -3.87
N LYS A 52 -7.56 -12.82 -2.78
CA LYS A 52 -8.90 -12.54 -2.26
C LYS A 52 -8.89 -11.23 -1.50
N ASP A 53 -8.03 -11.16 -0.48
CA ASP A 53 -7.74 -9.97 0.32
C ASP A 53 -6.22 -9.75 0.30
N CYS A 54 -5.78 -8.50 0.36
CA CYS A 54 -4.35 -8.20 0.25
C CYS A 54 -3.88 -7.06 1.14
N LYS A 55 -2.60 -7.15 1.50
CA LYS A 55 -1.80 -6.06 2.04
C LYS A 55 -0.86 -5.56 0.93
N VAL A 56 -0.70 -4.25 0.81
CA VAL A 56 0.21 -3.60 -0.13
C VAL A 56 1.06 -2.57 0.60
N TRP A 57 2.27 -2.35 0.13
CA TRP A 57 3.22 -1.38 0.68
C TRP A 57 4.22 -0.96 -0.40
N PRO A 58 5.00 0.13 -0.20
CA PRO A 58 6.08 0.49 -1.10
C PRO A 58 6.99 -0.71 -1.39
N GLY A 59 7.03 -1.18 -2.64
CA GLY A 59 7.83 -2.31 -3.08
C GLY A 59 7.16 -3.68 -3.09
N GLY A 60 5.89 -3.83 -2.67
CA GLY A 60 5.29 -5.16 -2.70
C GLY A 60 3.82 -5.30 -2.29
N SER A 61 3.36 -6.55 -2.36
CA SER A 61 2.03 -6.97 -1.93
C SER A 61 2.03 -8.42 -1.45
N ARG A 62 1.09 -8.78 -0.57
CA ARG A 62 0.90 -10.14 -0.05
C ARG A 62 -0.57 -10.40 0.22
N ALA A 63 -0.97 -11.67 0.14
CA ALA A 63 -2.28 -12.12 0.59
C ALA A 63 -2.48 -11.79 2.08
N TRP A 64 -3.69 -11.38 2.43
CA TRP A 64 -4.09 -11.22 3.82
C TRP A 64 -5.09 -12.32 4.19
N ASP A 65 -4.81 -13.07 5.25
CA ASP A 65 -5.82 -13.91 5.89
C ASP A 65 -6.40 -13.15 7.09
N TRP A 66 -7.64 -12.67 6.96
CA TRP A 66 -8.34 -11.97 8.03
C TRP A 66 -8.68 -12.90 9.19
N ARG A 67 -8.69 -14.23 9.01
CA ARG A 67 -8.97 -15.18 10.11
C ARG A 67 -7.94 -15.13 11.21
N GLU A 68 -6.75 -14.62 10.92
CA GLU A 68 -5.67 -14.44 11.90
C GLU A 68 -5.91 -13.21 12.80
N THR A 69 -6.59 -12.17 12.30
CA THR A 69 -6.55 -10.83 12.93
C THR A 69 -7.91 -10.10 12.97
N GLY A 70 -8.96 -10.68 12.41
CA GLY A 70 -10.25 -10.03 12.19
C GLY A 70 -10.25 -9.11 10.96
N THR A 71 -11.44 -8.68 10.54
CA THR A 71 -11.63 -7.65 9.50
C THR A 71 -11.81 -6.26 10.09
N GLU A 72 -12.17 -6.16 11.37
CA GLU A 72 -12.33 -4.90 12.07
C GLU A 72 -10.98 -4.25 12.37
N VAL A 73 -10.95 -2.92 12.31
CA VAL A 73 -9.78 -2.13 12.70
C VAL A 73 -10.01 -1.64 14.13
N PRO A 74 -9.30 -2.18 15.13
CA PRO A 74 -9.43 -1.69 16.50
C PRO A 74 -9.03 -0.20 16.59
N PRO A 75 -9.77 0.63 17.35
CA PRO A 75 -9.40 2.04 17.55
C PRO A 75 -7.96 2.21 18.07
N SER A 76 -7.51 1.30 18.93
CA SER A 76 -6.14 1.28 19.46
C SER A 76 -5.07 1.14 18.37
N THR A 77 -5.37 0.44 17.27
CA THR A 77 -4.47 0.32 16.13
C THR A 77 -4.34 1.64 15.38
N VAL A 78 -5.46 2.38 15.23
CA VAL A 78 -5.47 3.70 14.59
C VAL A 78 -4.67 4.68 15.45
N GLU A 79 -4.97 4.76 16.75
CA GLU A 79 -4.27 5.64 17.68
C GLU A 79 -2.75 5.35 17.73
N TYR A 80 -2.38 4.06 17.71
CA TYR A 80 -0.97 3.67 17.70
C TYR A 80 -0.25 4.21 16.46
N LEU A 81 -0.86 4.07 15.28
CA LEU A 81 -0.28 4.55 14.03
C LEU A 81 -0.22 6.09 13.98
N GLU A 82 -1.29 6.77 14.40
CA GLU A 82 -1.32 8.24 14.48
C GLU A 82 -0.23 8.76 15.43
N LYS A 83 0.01 8.11 16.57
CA LYS A 83 1.12 8.43 17.49
C LYS A 83 2.51 8.29 16.86
N GLN A 84 2.66 7.44 15.85
CA GLN A 84 3.91 7.31 15.07
C GLN A 84 4.01 8.34 13.93
N GLY A 85 3.07 9.28 13.83
CA GLY A 85 3.03 10.29 12.76
C GLY A 85 2.55 9.73 11.41
N ILE A 86 1.83 8.62 11.44
CA ILE A 86 1.33 7.94 10.24
C ILE A 86 -0.12 8.35 10.00
N ASP A 87 -0.42 8.92 8.83
CA ASP A 87 -1.79 9.27 8.42
C ASP A 87 -2.55 7.99 8.04
N VAL A 88 -3.64 7.72 8.75
CA VAL A 88 -4.43 6.50 8.63
C VAL A 88 -5.84 6.83 8.18
N ARG A 89 -6.33 6.10 7.17
CA ARG A 89 -7.73 6.20 6.74
C ARG A 89 -8.42 4.84 6.74
N VAL A 90 -9.59 4.81 7.38
CA VAL A 90 -10.49 3.66 7.40
C VAL A 90 -11.70 4.01 6.53
N LEU A 91 -11.81 3.35 5.38
CA LEU A 91 -12.83 3.59 4.37
C LEU A 91 -13.38 2.24 3.87
N GLN A 92 -14.57 2.26 3.27
CA GLN A 92 -15.08 1.13 2.50
C GLN A 92 -14.13 0.80 1.35
N THR A 93 -13.97 -0.47 1.02
CA THR A 93 -12.89 -0.96 0.15
C THR A 93 -12.82 -0.27 -1.22
N GLU A 94 -13.93 -0.01 -1.91
CA GLU A 94 -13.90 0.67 -3.21
C GLU A 94 -13.38 2.10 -3.09
N GLN A 95 -13.84 2.83 -2.07
CA GLN A 95 -13.34 4.18 -1.78
C GLN A 95 -11.87 4.15 -1.36
N ALA A 96 -11.48 3.18 -0.54
CA ALA A 96 -10.09 2.99 -0.13
C ALA A 96 -9.17 2.71 -1.33
N VAL A 97 -9.60 1.86 -2.26
CA VAL A 97 -8.84 1.55 -3.49
C VAL A 97 -8.71 2.79 -4.37
N LYS A 98 -9.80 3.57 -4.52
CA LYS A 98 -9.78 4.81 -5.31
C LYS A 98 -8.80 5.83 -4.73
N GLU A 99 -8.86 6.09 -3.41
CA GLU A 99 -7.94 7.00 -2.74
C GLU A 99 -6.50 6.51 -2.78
N TYR A 100 -6.28 5.22 -2.49
CA TYR A 100 -4.96 4.60 -2.56
C TYR A 100 -4.33 4.80 -3.94
N ASN A 101 -5.05 4.47 -5.02
CA ASN A 101 -4.55 4.62 -6.37
C ASN A 101 -4.29 6.11 -6.75
N ALA A 102 -5.09 7.05 -6.22
CA ALA A 102 -4.85 8.47 -6.40
C ALA A 102 -3.55 8.93 -5.73
N LEU A 103 -3.26 8.46 -4.51
CA LEU A 103 -2.01 8.73 -3.79
C LEU A 103 -0.80 8.11 -4.50
N VAL A 104 -0.93 6.86 -4.97
CA VAL A 104 0.10 6.20 -5.78
C VAL A 104 0.39 7.00 -7.07
N ALA A 105 -0.64 7.52 -7.73
CA ALA A 105 -0.47 8.33 -8.94
C ALA A 105 0.24 9.67 -8.68
N GLN A 106 0.15 10.19 -7.45
CA GLN A 106 0.89 11.37 -7.00
C GLN A 106 2.32 11.06 -6.54
N GLY A 107 2.76 9.80 -6.57
CA GLY A 107 4.08 9.38 -6.09
C GLY A 107 4.19 9.26 -4.57
N VAL A 108 3.08 9.34 -3.84
CA VAL A 108 3.06 9.21 -2.38
C VAL A 108 3.32 7.76 -1.98
N ARG A 109 4.19 7.56 -0.98
CA ARG A 109 4.39 6.24 -0.37
C ARG A 109 3.21 5.89 0.53
N VAL A 110 2.42 4.94 0.07
CA VAL A 110 1.22 4.47 0.75
C VAL A 110 1.22 2.94 0.85
N GLY A 111 0.83 2.43 1.99
CA GLY A 111 0.50 1.02 2.19
C GLY A 111 -0.98 0.86 2.52
N GLY A 112 -1.49 -0.35 2.48
CA GLY A 112 -2.87 -0.59 2.86
C GLY A 112 -3.22 -2.05 2.98
N VAL A 113 -4.35 -2.29 3.62
CA VAL A 113 -4.95 -3.59 3.87
C VAL A 113 -6.39 -3.52 3.38
N PHE A 114 -6.72 -4.38 2.43
CA PHE A 114 -7.97 -4.36 1.69
C PHE A 114 -8.70 -5.70 1.82
N HIS A 115 -10.00 -5.62 2.05
CA HIS A 115 -10.89 -6.76 2.15
C HIS A 115 -11.99 -6.65 1.07
N SER A 116 -12.13 -7.66 0.22
CA SER A 116 -12.94 -7.57 -1.00
C SER A 116 -14.37 -8.09 -0.88
N THR A 117 -14.80 -8.53 0.30
CA THR A 117 -16.11 -9.19 0.51
C THR A 117 -17.00 -8.57 1.58
N CYS A 118 -16.83 -7.27 1.89
CA CYS A 118 -17.72 -6.53 2.79
C CYS A 118 -18.62 -5.56 2.04
#